data_AF-A0A829G8P3-F1
#
_entry.id   AF-A0A829G8P3-F1
#
_cell.length_a   1.000
_cell.length_b   1.000
_cell.length_c   1.000
_cell.angle_alpha   90.00
_cell.angle_beta   90.00
_cell.angle_gamma   90.00
#
_symmetry.space_group_name_H-M   'P 1'
#
loop_
_entity.id
_entity.type
_entity.pdbx_description
1 polymer ?
#
loop_
_entity_poly.entity_id
_entity_poly.type
_entity_poly.pdbx_seq_one_letter_code
_entity_poly.pdbx_strand_id
1 'polypeptide(L)'
;TVPVAMRVSLLDLLTSISYNQPVRYQAYDRIETLVPNELPGMAEEKSGPAILTQLQAALGDDDQELGTALVQMARVQIAFLYPDIDRLIPDPAAFVQAYLDHHQGKSTVFDQLFAWQTAETAKLSEQA
;
A
#
# COMPACT_ATOMS: atom_id res chain seq x y z
N THR A 1 -6.30 18.02 -1.00
CA THR A 1 -6.67 16.87 -0.15
C THR A 1 -5.42 16.38 0.55
N VAL A 2 -5.48 16.01 1.83
CA VAL A 2 -4.31 15.49 2.58
C VAL A 2 -3.78 14.22 1.89
N PRO A 3 -2.48 14.08 1.58
CA PRO A 3 -1.92 12.86 0.96
C PRO A 3 -2.15 11.61 1.80
N VAL A 4 -2.33 10.46 1.15
CA VAL A 4 -2.60 9.20 1.86
C VAL A 4 -1.49 8.80 2.81
N ALA A 5 -0.22 9.09 2.50
CA ALA A 5 0.89 8.83 3.41
C ALA A 5 0.68 9.48 4.79
N MET A 6 0.28 10.75 4.82
CA MET A 6 -0.05 11.44 6.07
C MET A 6 -1.27 10.82 6.76
N ARG A 7 -2.30 10.44 6.00
CA ARG A 7 -3.51 9.82 6.57
C ARG A 7 -3.18 8.48 7.23
N VAL A 8 -2.37 7.65 6.59
CA VAL A 8 -1.88 6.38 7.12
C VAL A 8 -0.99 6.61 8.34
N SER A 9 -0.04 7.54 8.30
CA SER A 9 0.80 7.86 9.46
C SER A 9 0.02 8.36 10.67
N LEU A 10 -1.00 9.20 10.46
CA LEU A 10 -1.89 9.64 11.55
C LEU A 10 -2.70 8.47 12.08
N LEU A 11 -3.21 7.59 11.20
CA LEU A 11 -3.97 6.43 11.63
C LEU A 11 -3.11 5.47 12.46
N ASP A 12 -1.90 5.15 12.01
CA ASP A 12 -0.95 4.31 12.75
C ASP A 12 -0.59 4.93 14.11
N LEU A 13 -0.35 6.25 14.17
CA LEU A 13 -0.14 6.95 15.44
C LEU A 13 -1.33 6.76 16.40
N LEU A 14 -2.56 6.96 15.91
CA LEU A 14 -3.77 6.79 16.72
C LEU A 14 -3.94 5.34 17.19
N THR A 15 -3.66 4.36 16.33
CA THR A 15 -3.66 2.93 16.67
C THR A 15 -2.61 2.65 17.75
N SER A 16 -1.40 3.19 17.63
CA SER A 16 -0.27 2.97 18.56
C SER A 16 -0.52 3.48 19.97
N ILE A 17 -1.33 4.54 20.13
CA ILE A 17 -1.71 5.10 21.44
C ILE A 17 -3.05 4.54 21.94
N SER A 18 -3.57 3.49 21.31
CA SER A 18 -4.86 2.87 21.62
C SER A 18 -6.02 3.87 21.64
N TYR A 19 -6.01 4.82 20.69
CA TYR A 19 -7.08 5.81 20.58
C TYR A 19 -8.41 5.12 20.27
N ASN A 20 -9.38 5.27 21.16
CA ASN A 20 -10.61 4.47 21.18
C ASN A 20 -11.86 5.22 20.71
N GLN A 21 -11.72 6.43 20.14
CA GLN A 21 -12.85 7.15 19.57
C GLN A 21 -12.95 6.90 18.07
N PRO A 22 -14.17 6.84 17.51
CA PRO A 22 -14.36 6.71 16.07
C PRO A 22 -13.77 7.89 15.30
N VAL A 23 -13.06 7.61 14.21
CA VAL A 23 -12.54 8.61 13.28
C VAL A 23 -13.04 8.34 11.88
N ARG A 24 -13.24 9.41 11.11
CA ARG A 24 -13.61 9.31 9.70
C ARG A 24 -12.35 9.21 8.84
N TYR A 25 -12.18 8.10 8.14
CA TYR A 25 -11.00 7.79 7.34
C TYR A 25 -11.35 7.67 5.86
N GLN A 26 -10.51 8.27 5.00
CA GLN A 26 -10.60 8.12 3.54
C GLN A 26 -9.54 7.10 3.11
N ALA A 27 -10.01 5.87 2.89
CA ALA A 27 -9.25 4.80 2.26
C ALA A 27 -9.17 5.04 0.73
N TYR A 28 -8.58 4.09 0.02
CA TYR A 28 -8.50 4.11 -1.44
C TYR A 28 -9.88 4.20 -2.10
N ASP A 29 -10.80 3.29 -1.74
CA ASP A 29 -12.08 3.08 -2.44
C ASP A 29 -13.31 3.60 -1.70
N ARG A 30 -13.18 4.00 -0.42
CA ARG A 30 -14.30 4.46 0.40
C ARG A 30 -13.89 5.48 1.48
N ILE A 31 -14.91 6.16 2.00
CA ILE A 31 -14.84 6.83 3.29
C ILE A 31 -15.56 5.96 4.31
N GLU A 32 -14.92 5.69 5.42
CA GLU A 32 -15.50 4.89 6.50
C GLU A 32 -15.26 5.54 7.86
N THR A 33 -16.00 5.03 8.85
CA THR A 33 -15.75 5.33 10.27
C THR A 33 -15.08 4.10 10.86
N LEU A 34 -13.91 4.29 11.46
CA LEU A 34 -13.14 3.23 12.10
C LEU A 34 -12.77 3.63 13.53
N VAL A 35 -12.46 2.65 14.38
CA VAL A 35 -11.93 2.87 15.72
C VAL A 35 -10.46 2.44 15.70
N PRO A 36 -9.48 3.36 15.82
CA PRO A 36 -8.06 3.01 15.64
C PRO A 36 -7.57 1.89 16.57
N ASN A 37 -8.01 1.87 17.83
CA ASN A 37 -7.66 0.79 18.79
C ASN A 37 -8.19 -0.62 18.40
N GLU A 38 -9.10 -0.73 17.43
CA GLU A 38 -9.57 -2.03 16.93
C GLU A 38 -8.77 -2.51 15.72
N LEU A 39 -7.92 -1.65 15.16
CA LEU A 39 -7.08 -2.00 14.02
C LEU A 39 -5.80 -2.70 14.47
N PRO A 40 -5.27 -3.64 13.67
CA PRO A 40 -3.90 -4.12 13.89
C PRO A 40 -2.94 -2.96 13.69
N GLY A 41 -1.93 -2.83 14.57
CA GLY A 41 -0.86 -1.85 14.35
C GLY A 41 -0.11 -2.15 13.06
N MET A 42 0.49 -1.15 12.39
CA MET A 42 1.23 -1.42 11.15
C MET A 42 2.39 -2.42 11.34
N ALA A 43 2.96 -2.50 12.55
CA ALA A 43 3.98 -3.50 12.89
C ALA A 43 3.45 -4.96 12.93
N GLU A 44 2.15 -5.14 13.12
CA GLU A 44 1.49 -6.44 13.18
C GLU A 44 0.86 -6.85 11.84
N GLU A 45 0.84 -5.94 10.86
CA GLU A 45 0.40 -6.15 9.50
C GLU A 45 1.36 -7.12 8.77
N LYS A 46 0.83 -8.21 8.20
CA LYS A 46 1.65 -9.30 7.63
C LYS A 46 1.58 -9.40 6.12
N SER A 47 0.52 -8.89 5.54
CA SER A 47 0.18 -9.08 4.13
C SER A 47 1.04 -8.21 3.25
N GLY A 48 1.33 -6.97 3.65
CA GLY A 48 2.28 -6.10 2.96
C GLY A 48 3.68 -6.74 2.84
N PRO A 49 4.32 -7.14 3.95
CA PRO A 49 5.59 -7.87 3.91
C PRO A 49 5.54 -9.16 3.08
N ALA A 50 4.44 -9.92 3.13
CA ALA A 50 4.29 -11.14 2.35
C ALA A 50 4.23 -10.87 0.83
N ILE A 51 3.47 -9.84 0.41
CA ILE A 51 3.40 -9.41 -0.99
C ILE A 51 4.78 -8.96 -1.48
N LEU A 52 5.51 -8.16 -0.69
CA LEU A 52 6.86 -7.71 -1.04
C LEU A 52 7.85 -8.85 -1.17
N THR A 53 7.74 -9.87 -0.32
CA THR A 53 8.57 -11.08 -0.40
C THR A 53 8.31 -11.84 -1.69
N GLN A 54 7.04 -11.98 -2.09
CA GLN A 54 6.68 -12.62 -3.36
C GLN A 54 7.15 -11.80 -4.58
N LEU A 55 7.04 -10.47 -4.52
CA LEU A 55 7.54 -9.59 -5.58
C LEU A 55 9.06 -9.71 -5.75
N GLN A 56 9.80 -9.71 -4.64
CA GLN A 56 11.26 -9.90 -4.66
C GLN A 56 11.64 -11.25 -5.27
N ALA A 57 10.90 -12.32 -4.95
CA ALA A 57 11.14 -13.64 -5.51
C ALA A 57 10.82 -13.72 -7.01
N ALA A 58 9.78 -13.01 -7.47
CA ALA A 58 9.37 -12.99 -8.88
C ALA A 58 10.32 -12.20 -9.79
N LEU A 59 11.02 -11.19 -9.25
CA LEU A 59 11.97 -10.37 -10.01
C LEU A 59 13.30 -11.09 -10.30
N GLY A 60 13.65 -12.12 -9.52
CA GLY A 60 14.91 -12.86 -9.68
C GLY A 60 16.16 -11.99 -9.47
N ASP A 61 17.32 -12.47 -9.93
CA ASP A 61 18.64 -11.84 -9.76
C ASP A 61 19.14 -11.06 -11.00
N ASP A 62 18.37 -11.03 -12.09
CA ASP A 62 18.86 -10.58 -13.41
C ASP A 62 19.20 -9.08 -13.46
N ASP A 63 18.43 -8.23 -12.77
CA ASP A 63 18.71 -6.79 -12.62
C ASP A 63 18.40 -6.35 -11.17
N GLN A 64 19.39 -6.50 -10.29
CA GLN A 64 19.25 -6.21 -8.87
C GLN A 64 18.91 -4.73 -8.58
N GLU A 65 19.35 -3.79 -9.42
CA GLU A 65 19.14 -2.36 -9.18
C GLU A 65 17.70 -1.96 -9.54
N LEU A 66 17.23 -2.33 -10.73
CA LEU A 66 15.84 -2.11 -11.13
C LEU A 66 14.88 -2.89 -10.23
N GLY A 67 15.22 -4.14 -9.89
CA GLY A 67 14.44 -4.96 -8.98
C GLY A 67 14.30 -4.33 -7.59
N THR A 68 15.40 -3.78 -7.05
CA THR A 68 15.38 -3.08 -5.76
C THR A 68 14.49 -1.85 -5.81
N ALA A 69 14.60 -1.02 -6.85
CA ALA A 69 13.78 0.17 -7.00
C ALA A 69 12.28 -0.16 -7.07
N LEU A 70 11.91 -1.20 -7.83
CA LEU A 70 10.52 -1.67 -7.94
C LEU A 70 9.96 -2.14 -6.60
N VAL A 71 10.76 -2.88 -5.81
CA VAL A 71 10.35 -3.37 -4.48
C VAL A 71 10.22 -2.22 -3.48
N GLN A 72 11.12 -1.22 -3.51
CA GLN A 72 10.99 -0.05 -2.63
C GLN A 72 9.76 0.78 -2.97
N MET A 73 9.46 0.97 -4.26
CA MET A 73 8.24 1.65 -4.68
C MET A 73 6.99 0.87 -4.25
N ALA A 74 6.98 -0.45 -4.46
CA ALA A 74 5.88 -1.30 -4.03
C ALA A 74 5.66 -1.22 -2.51
N ARG A 75 6.72 -1.13 -1.71
CA ARG A 75 6.63 -1.02 -0.24
C ARG A 75 5.83 0.20 0.18
N VAL A 76 6.11 1.36 -0.42
CA VAL A 76 5.37 2.60 -0.14
C VAL A 76 3.93 2.48 -0.60
N GLN A 77 3.72 2.01 -1.82
CA GLN A 77 2.39 1.91 -2.43
C GLN A 77 1.47 0.92 -1.71
N ILE A 78 2.00 -0.19 -1.21
CA ILE A 78 1.25 -1.16 -0.41
C ILE A 78 0.92 -0.58 0.98
N ALA A 79 1.85 0.16 1.60
CA ALA A 79 1.59 0.81 2.88
C ALA A 79 0.42 1.82 2.81
N PHE A 80 0.18 2.45 1.65
CA PHE A 80 -0.97 3.33 1.44
C PHE A 80 -2.33 2.63 1.57
N LEU A 81 -2.34 1.30 1.49
CA LEU A 81 -3.56 0.50 1.55
C LEU A 81 -3.95 0.14 2.98
N TYR A 82 -3.14 0.46 3.98
CA TYR A 82 -3.51 0.24 5.37
C TYR A 82 -4.81 0.99 5.75
N PRO A 83 -5.73 0.33 6.50
CA PRO A 83 -5.65 -1.01 7.09
C PRO A 83 -6.24 -2.14 6.22
N ASP A 84 -6.50 -1.89 4.93
CA ASP A 84 -7.30 -2.72 4.04
C ASP A 84 -6.51 -3.68 3.13
N ILE A 85 -5.21 -3.92 3.37
CA ILE A 85 -4.34 -4.67 2.44
C ILE A 85 -4.96 -6.01 2.03
N ASP A 86 -5.43 -6.82 2.99
CA ASP A 86 -6.04 -8.14 2.71
C ASP A 86 -7.33 -8.06 1.90
N ARG A 87 -8.13 -7.00 2.12
CA ARG A 87 -9.40 -6.81 1.43
C ARG A 87 -9.17 -6.37 -0.01
N LEU A 88 -8.19 -5.49 -0.23
CA LEU A 88 -7.85 -4.94 -1.54
C LEU A 88 -6.99 -5.90 -2.36
N ILE A 89 -6.18 -6.73 -1.70
CA ILE A 89 -5.28 -7.70 -2.30
C ILE A 89 -5.56 -9.09 -1.67
N PRO A 90 -6.70 -9.72 -2.02
CA PRO A 90 -7.05 -11.02 -1.49
C PRO A 90 -6.18 -12.16 -2.07
N ASP A 91 -5.58 -11.95 -3.24
CA ASP A 91 -4.63 -12.86 -3.88
C ASP A 91 -3.29 -12.14 -4.12
N PRO A 92 -2.33 -12.30 -3.19
CA PRO A 92 -0.99 -11.71 -3.32
C PRO A 92 -0.26 -12.08 -4.61
N ALA A 93 -0.41 -13.32 -5.10
CA ALA A 93 0.29 -13.78 -6.28
C ALA A 93 -0.27 -13.11 -7.55
N ALA A 94 -1.59 -13.00 -7.64
CA ALA A 94 -2.25 -12.28 -8.73
C ALA A 94 -1.87 -10.78 -8.73
N PHE A 95 -1.77 -10.16 -7.55
CA PHE A 95 -1.34 -8.77 -7.44
C PHE A 95 0.13 -8.58 -7.86
N VAL A 96 1.04 -9.46 -7.44
CA VAL A 96 2.46 -9.39 -7.84
C VAL A 96 2.59 -9.50 -9.37
N GLN A 97 1.89 -10.45 -9.98
CA GLN A 97 1.89 -10.60 -11.44
C GLN A 97 1.35 -9.34 -12.13
N ALA A 98 0.23 -8.80 -11.66
CA ALA A 98 -0.34 -7.56 -12.18
C ALA A 98 0.61 -6.37 -11.99
N TYR A 99 1.31 -6.28 -10.86
CA TYR A 99 2.28 -5.20 -10.61
C TYR A 99 3.43 -5.24 -11.63
N LEU A 100 3.97 -6.42 -11.91
CA LEU A 100 5.02 -6.60 -12.92
C LEU A 100 4.49 -6.30 -14.34
N ASP A 101 3.29 -6.78 -14.67
CA ASP A 101 2.65 -6.52 -15.96
C ASP A 101 2.38 -5.04 -16.19
N HIS A 102 1.95 -4.31 -15.14
CA HIS A 102 1.76 -2.87 -15.17
C HIS A 102 3.06 -2.11 -15.51
N HIS A 103 4.17 -2.48 -14.88
CA HIS A 103 5.49 -1.89 -15.18
C HIS A 103 6.04 -2.26 -16.56
N GLN A 104 5.50 -3.31 -17.18
CA GLN A 104 5.75 -3.64 -18.59
C GLN A 104 4.76 -2.95 -19.56
N GLY A 105 3.89 -2.08 -19.05
CA GLY A 105 2.91 -1.33 -19.85
C GLY A 105 1.67 -2.14 -20.26
N LYS A 106 1.40 -3.27 -19.60
CA LYS A 106 0.20 -4.09 -19.84
C LYS A 106 -0.95 -3.63 -18.95
N SER A 107 -2.16 -3.77 -19.45
CA SER A 107 -3.38 -3.52 -18.66
C SER A 107 -3.67 -4.69 -17.72
N THR A 108 -4.18 -4.37 -16.54
CA THR A 108 -4.42 -5.30 -15.44
C THR A 108 -5.74 -5.01 -14.75
N VAL A 109 -6.22 -5.98 -13.97
CA VAL A 109 -7.42 -5.78 -13.13
C VAL A 109 -7.21 -4.75 -12.01
N PHE A 110 -5.96 -4.35 -11.74
CA PHE A 110 -5.57 -3.38 -10.70
C PHE A 110 -5.24 -1.99 -11.27
N ASP A 111 -5.50 -1.70 -12.54
CA ASP A 111 -5.07 -0.45 -13.19
C ASP A 111 -5.55 0.81 -12.46
N GLN A 112 -6.77 0.82 -11.92
CA GLN A 112 -7.28 1.95 -11.13
C GLN A 112 -6.49 2.14 -9.82
N LEU A 113 -6.13 1.03 -9.17
CA LEU A 113 -5.35 1.06 -7.93
C LEU A 113 -3.93 1.59 -8.22
N PHE A 114 -3.28 1.09 -9.26
CA PHE A 114 -1.94 1.55 -9.66
C PHE A 114 -1.92 3.01 -10.11
N ALA A 115 -2.96 3.47 -10.82
CA ALA A 115 -3.10 4.87 -11.19
C ALA A 115 -3.25 5.76 -9.96
N TRP A 116 -4.07 5.35 -8.99
CA TRP A 116 -4.21 6.07 -7.73
C TRP A 116 -2.92 6.07 -6.90
N GLN A 117 -2.25 4.92 -6.77
CA GLN A 117 -0.97 4.81 -6.06
C GLN A 117 0.10 5.71 -6.69
N THR A 118 0.20 5.74 -8.03
CA THR A 118 1.10 6.64 -8.75
C THR A 118 0.79 8.12 -8.46
N ALA A 119 -0.49 8.50 -8.49
CA ALA A 119 -0.91 9.86 -8.18
C ALA A 119 -0.65 10.25 -6.71
N GLU A 120 -0.78 9.32 -5.77
CA GLU A 120 -0.46 9.58 -4.36
C GLU A 120 1.05 9.64 -4.11
N THR A 121 1.85 8.79 -4.76
CA THR A 121 3.32 8.86 -4.68
C THR A 121 3.84 10.19 -5.23
N ALA A 122 3.29 10.69 -6.34
CA ALA A 122 3.68 11.98 -6.92
C ALA A 122 3.50 13.15 -5.94
N LYS A 123 2.45 13.13 -5.11
CA LYS A 123 2.22 14.16 -4.08
C LYS A 123 3.30 14.21 -3.02
N LEU A 124 4.06 13.12 -2.82
CA LEU A 124 5.18 13.12 -1.87
C LEU A 124 6.38 13.89 -2.42
N SER A 125 6.62 13.82 -3.72
CA SER A 125 7.71 14.54 -4.39
C SER A 125 7.44 16.05 -4.49
N GLU A 126 6.17 16.46 -4.56
CA GLU A 126 5.78 17.88 -4.56
C GLU A 126 5.92 18.55 -3.18
N GLN A 127 6.13 17.77 -2.12
CA GLN A 127 6.27 18.24 -0.75
C GLN A 127 7.71 18.24 -0.23
N ALA A 128 8.65 17.74 -1.03
CA ALA A 128 10.09 17.72 -0.74
C ALA A 128 10.79 18.97 -1.31
#